data_AF-A0A6B3GD17-F1
#
_entry.id   AF-A0A6B3GD17-F1
#
_cell.length_a   1.000
_cell.length_b   1.000
_cell.length_c   1.000
_cell.angle_alpha   90.00
_cell.angle_beta   90.00
_cell.angle_gamma   90.00
#
_symmetry.space_group_name_H-M   'P 1'
#
loop_
_entity.id
_entity.type
_entity.pdbx_description
1 polymer ?
#
loop_
_entity_poly.entity_id
_entity_poly.type
_entity_poly.pdbx_seq_one_letter_code
_entity_poly.pdbx_strand_id
1 'polypeptide(L)'
;FHRAARALLALPESGASGMTLGEFARRGRFSAYFHAHFLTPMVSAVWSCDPVTALRYPARYLFRFLDHHGMLTIGNSPVWRTVTGGSRSYVDRVVKQLA
;
A
#
# COMPACT_ATOMS: atom_id res chain seq x y z
N PHE A 1 13.85 1.75 -0.97
CA PHE A 1 12.44 1.93 -0.59
C PHE A 1 12.01 1.01 0.56
N HIS A 2 11.95 -0.32 0.37
CA HIS A 2 11.46 -1.27 1.39
C HIS A 2 12.09 -1.12 2.79
N ARG A 3 13.43 -1.02 2.86
CA ARG A 3 14.14 -0.80 4.14
C ARG A 3 13.67 0.47 4.86
N ALA A 4 13.50 1.57 4.14
CA ALA A 4 13.05 2.84 4.71
C ALA A 4 11.57 2.78 5.14
N ALA A 5 10.73 2.09 4.39
CA ALA A 5 9.34 1.84 4.76
C ALA A 5 9.24 1.03 6.06
N ARG A 6 10.01 -0.07 6.17
CA ARG A 6 10.09 -0.89 7.40
C ARG A 6 10.66 -0.10 8.59
N ALA A 7 11.66 0.74 8.37
CA ALA A 7 12.19 1.62 9.42
C ALA A 7 11.12 2.59 9.93
N LEU A 8 10.28 3.13 9.03
CA LEU A 8 9.15 3.98 9.43
C LEU A 8 8.12 3.21 10.26
N LEU A 9 7.85 1.95 9.95
CA LEU A 9 6.93 1.10 10.72
C LEU A 9 7.48 0.76 12.11
N ALA A 10 8.80 0.62 12.26
CA ALA A 10 9.45 0.33 13.54
C ALA A 10 9.42 1.51 14.53
N LEU A 11 9.17 2.74 14.05
CA LEU A 11 9.01 3.91 14.92
C LEU A 11 7.67 3.85 15.68
N PRO A 12 7.59 4.39 16.92
CA PRO A 12 6.34 4.54 17.65
C PRO A 12 5.29 5.32 16.85
N GLU A 13 4.00 4.97 17.02
CA GLU A 13 2.88 5.62 16.29
C GLU A 13 2.83 7.15 16.49
N SER A 14 3.25 7.64 17.66
CA SER A 14 3.32 9.07 17.98
C SER A 14 4.38 9.86 17.19
N GLY A 15 5.36 9.19 16.57
CA GLY A 15 6.50 9.86 15.92
C GLY A 15 6.29 10.21 14.43
N ALA A 16 5.24 9.71 13.79
CA ALA A 16 5.10 9.80 12.32
C ALA A 16 3.65 9.86 11.79
N SER A 17 2.65 10.12 12.63
CA SER A 17 1.23 9.94 12.26
C SER A 17 0.73 10.84 11.11
N GLY A 18 1.48 11.85 10.69
CA GLY A 18 1.09 12.79 9.63
C GLY A 18 1.93 12.75 8.34
N MET A 19 2.97 11.91 8.26
CA MET A 19 3.83 11.93 7.07
C MET A 19 3.10 11.36 5.85
N THR A 20 2.96 12.18 4.81
CA THR A 20 2.43 11.75 3.51
C THR A 20 3.46 10.92 2.74
N LEU A 21 2.99 10.13 1.77
CA LEU A 21 3.86 9.36 0.89
C LEU A 21 4.84 10.26 0.12
N GLY A 22 4.38 11.41 -0.37
CA GLY A 22 5.22 12.37 -1.07
C GLY A 22 6.33 12.95 -0.18
N GLU A 23 6.03 13.28 1.07
CA GLU A 23 7.03 13.74 2.03
C GLU A 23 8.03 12.65 2.38
N PHE A 24 7.57 11.42 2.62
CA PHE A 24 8.44 10.27 2.81
C PHE A 24 9.40 10.12 1.64
N ALA A 25 8.87 10.21 0.42
CA ALA A 25 9.66 9.95 -0.77
C ALA A 25 10.70 11.06 -1.04
N ARG A 26 10.34 12.32 -0.77
CA ARG A 26 11.25 13.47 -0.78
C ARG A 26 12.35 13.34 0.28
N ARG A 27 12.00 13.01 1.53
CA ARG A 27 12.97 12.81 2.63
C ARG A 27 13.93 11.65 2.33
N GLY A 28 13.41 10.58 1.73
CA GLY A 28 14.20 9.43 1.28
C GLY A 28 15.04 9.68 0.03
N ARG A 29 14.95 10.87 -0.58
CA ARG A 29 15.66 11.28 -1.81
C ARG A 29 15.50 10.26 -2.95
N PHE A 30 14.33 9.66 -3.11
CA PHE A 30 14.08 8.76 -4.24
C PHE A 30 14.05 9.57 -5.55
N SER A 31 14.53 8.98 -6.64
CA SER A 31 14.62 9.67 -7.93
C SER A 31 13.24 9.98 -8.51
N ALA A 32 13.15 11.01 -9.35
CA ALA A 32 11.92 11.31 -10.10
C ALA A 32 11.45 10.09 -10.93
N TYR A 33 12.41 9.34 -11.50
CA TYR A 33 12.12 8.09 -12.19
C TYR A 33 11.43 7.06 -11.28
N PHE A 34 11.95 6.83 -10.08
CA PHE A 34 11.31 5.94 -9.10
C PHE A 34 9.90 6.40 -8.72
N HIS A 35 9.70 7.71 -8.56
CA HIS A 35 8.39 8.27 -8.27
C HIS A 35 7.38 7.99 -9.39
N ALA A 36 7.77 8.27 -10.64
CA ALA A 36 6.90 8.16 -11.80
C ALA A 36 6.62 6.70 -12.22
N HIS A 37 7.59 5.81 -12.05
CA HIS A 37 7.52 4.46 -12.63
C HIS A 37 7.30 3.34 -11.60
N PHE A 38 7.41 3.62 -10.30
CA PHE A 38 7.15 2.63 -9.26
C PHE A 38 6.18 3.15 -8.21
N LEU A 39 6.55 4.23 -7.52
CA LEU A 39 5.84 4.65 -6.31
C LEU A 39 4.39 5.07 -6.60
N THR A 40 4.22 5.99 -7.56
CA THR A 40 2.90 6.54 -7.87
C THR A 40 2.00 5.51 -8.54
N PRO A 41 2.45 4.77 -9.58
CA PRO A 41 1.61 3.74 -10.21
C PRO A 41 1.18 2.64 -9.24
N MET A 42 2.06 2.19 -8.33
CA MET A 42 1.74 1.16 -7.33
C MET A 42 0.59 1.60 -6.42
N VAL A 43 0.64 2.83 -5.91
CA VAL A 43 -0.38 3.33 -4.97
C VAL A 43 -1.66 3.71 -5.71
N SER A 44 -1.56 4.32 -6.89
CA SER A 44 -2.73 4.56 -7.73
C SER A 44 -3.47 3.27 -8.07
N ALA A 45 -2.76 2.17 -8.35
CA ALA A 45 -3.37 0.88 -8.66
C ALA A 45 -4.11 0.27 -7.46
N VAL A 46 -3.49 0.27 -6.27
CA VAL A 46 -4.10 -0.36 -5.10
C VAL A 46 -5.26 0.46 -4.53
N TRP A 47 -5.22 1.79 -4.61
CA TRP A 47 -6.28 2.67 -4.11
C TRP A 47 -7.23 3.19 -5.19
N SER A 48 -7.06 2.76 -6.45
CA SER A 48 -7.86 3.22 -7.59
C SER A 48 -8.04 4.75 -7.61
N CYS A 49 -6.94 5.48 -7.43
CA CYS A 49 -6.94 6.94 -7.29
C CYS A 49 -5.93 7.61 -8.23
N ASP A 50 -6.11 8.92 -8.45
CA ASP A 50 -5.21 9.69 -9.30
C ASP A 50 -3.80 9.86 -8.68
N PRO A 51 -2.77 10.18 -9.49
CA PRO A 51 -1.40 10.35 -9.03
C PRO A 51 -1.20 11.37 -7.90
N VAL A 52 -1.95 12.47 -7.90
CA VAL A 52 -1.81 13.54 -6.90
C VAL A 52 -2.37 13.07 -5.56
N THR A 53 -3.53 12.41 -5.58
CA THR A 53 -4.14 11.80 -4.40
C THR A 53 -3.25 10.70 -3.82
N ALA A 54 -2.64 9.86 -4.67
CA ALA A 54 -1.74 8.80 -4.24
C ALA A 54 -0.58 9.32 -3.37
N LEU A 55 0.01 10.47 -3.73
CA LEU A 55 1.14 11.05 -2.98
C LEU A 55 0.73 11.71 -1.65
N ARG A 56 -0.55 12.08 -1.48
CA ARG A 56 -1.08 12.64 -0.22
C ARG A 56 -1.42 11.59 0.81
N TYR A 57 -1.44 10.32 0.41
CA TYR A 57 -1.84 9.23 1.28
C TYR A 57 -0.89 9.05 2.47
N PRO A 58 -1.38 8.72 3.69
CA PRO A 58 -0.51 8.52 4.85
C PRO A 58 0.50 7.38 4.65
N ALA A 59 1.79 7.69 4.74
CA ALA A 59 2.87 6.76 4.43
C ALA A 59 2.85 5.53 5.35
N ARG A 60 2.63 5.73 6.65
CA ARG A 60 2.57 4.63 7.64
C ARG A 60 1.45 3.64 7.31
N TYR A 61 0.25 4.14 7.03
CA TYR A 61 -0.89 3.29 6.71
C TYR A 61 -0.61 2.47 5.45
N LEU A 62 -0.11 3.13 4.40
CA LEU A 62 0.30 2.45 3.17
C LEU A 62 1.33 1.34 3.45
N PHE A 63 2.38 1.64 4.21
CA PHE A 63 3.44 0.66 4.45
C PHE A 63 2.95 -0.51 5.30
N ARG A 64 2.04 -0.28 6.25
CA ARG A 64 1.40 -1.37 7.01
C ARG A 64 0.58 -2.27 6.09
N PHE A 65 -0.18 -1.68 5.16
CA PHE A 65 -0.87 -2.45 4.13
C PHE A 65 0.13 -3.28 3.30
N LEU A 66 1.17 -2.65 2.76
CA LEU A 66 2.16 -3.35 1.93
C LEU A 66 2.89 -4.47 2.69
N ASP A 67 3.20 -4.27 3.98
CA ASP A 67 3.85 -5.30 4.81
C ASP A 67 2.92 -6.50 5.04
N HIS A 68 1.65 -6.27 5.40
CA HIS A 68 0.65 -7.34 5.54
C HIS A 68 0.44 -8.13 4.25
N HIS A 69 0.62 -7.51 3.09
CA HIS A 69 0.47 -8.15 1.78
C HIS A 69 1.77 -8.76 1.24
N GLY A 70 2.85 -8.74 2.02
CA GLY A 70 4.16 -9.25 1.60
C GLY A 70 4.76 -8.47 0.43
N MET A 71 4.42 -7.19 0.28
CA MET A 71 4.88 -6.31 -0.80
C MET A 71 6.10 -5.45 -0.42
N LEU A 72 6.63 -5.58 0.80
CA LEU A 72 7.87 -4.91 1.24
C LEU A 72 9.09 -5.85 1.23
N THR A 73 9.17 -6.75 0.26
CA THR A 73 10.29 -7.70 0.08
C THR A 73 10.76 -7.69 -1.38
N ILE A 74 11.95 -8.25 -1.63
CA ILE A 74 12.45 -8.53 -2.97
C ILE A 74 12.43 -10.05 -3.13
N GLY A 75 11.57 -10.56 -4.00
CA GLY A 75 11.33 -12.00 -4.13
C GLY A 75 10.55 -12.59 -2.96
N ASN A 76 10.27 -13.90 -3.02
CA ASN A 76 9.45 -14.62 -2.04
C ASN A 76 8.07 -14.00 -1.79
N SER A 77 7.46 -13.45 -2.86
CA SER A 77 6.10 -12.93 -2.77
C SER A 77 5.14 -14.04 -2.34
N PRO A 78 4.19 -13.76 -1.44
CA PRO A 78 3.20 -14.76 -1.05
C PRO A 78 2.39 -15.20 -2.27
N VAL A 79 1.93 -16.46 -2.26
CA VAL A 79 1.01 -16.96 -3.28
C VAL A 79 -0.38 -16.43 -2.96
N TRP A 80 -0.86 -15.48 -3.74
CA TRP A 80 -2.19 -14.91 -3.57
C TRP A 80 -3.23 -15.89 -4.10
N ARG A 81 -4.28 -16.13 -3.32
CA ARG A 81 -5.42 -16.96 -3.72
C ARG A 81 -6.59 -16.07 -4.08
N THR A 82 -7.37 -16.50 -5.07
CA THR A 82 -8.63 -15.87 -5.46
C THR A 82 -9.79 -16.79 -5.12
N VAL A 83 -10.98 -16.19 -4.97
CA VAL A 83 -12.22 -16.96 -4.81
C VAL A 83 -12.69 -17.41 -6.18
N THR A 84 -12.94 -18.71 -6.35
CA THR A 84 -13.53 -19.26 -7.57
C THR A 84 -14.89 -18.59 -7.83
N GLY A 85 -15.08 -18.06 -9.05
CA GLY A 85 -16.26 -17.26 -9.42
C GLY A 85 -16.18 -15.78 -9.02
N GLY A 86 -15.09 -15.32 -8.41
CA GLY A 86 -14.82 -13.92 -8.11
C GLY A 86 -15.45 -13.41 -6.81
N SER A 87 -15.31 -12.11 -6.56
CA SER A 87 -15.77 -11.48 -5.32
C SER A 87 -17.29 -11.57 -5.12
N ARG A 88 -18.06 -11.57 -6.21
CA ARG A 88 -19.51 -11.77 -6.18
C ARG A 88 -19.92 -13.05 -5.44
N SER A 89 -19.14 -14.13 -5.58
CA SER A 89 -19.42 -15.41 -4.93
C SER A 89 -19.52 -15.34 -3.40
N TYR A 90 -18.74 -14.47 -2.75
CA TYR A 90 -18.84 -14.30 -1.30
C TYR A 90 -19.89 -13.24 -0.92
N VAL A 91 -20.06 -12.20 -1.73
CA VAL A 91 -21.11 -11.19 -1.52
C VAL A 91 -22.49 -11.84 -1.53
N ASP A 92 -22.78 -12.68 -2.52
CA ASP A 92 -24.07 -13.37 -2.65
C ASP A 92 -24.35 -14.30 -1.46
N ARG A 93 -23.31 -14.92 -0.88
CA ARG A 93 -23.45 -15.77 0.31
C ARG A 93 -23.74 -14.95 1.56
N VAL A 94 -23.05 -13.83 1.75
CA VAL A 94 -23.27 -12.93 2.90
C VAL A 94 -24.68 -12.36 2.86
N VAL A 95 -25.14 -11.87 1.69
CA VAL A 95 -26.47 -11.29 1.53
C VAL A 95 -27.59 -12.29 1.85
N LYS A 96 -27.42 -13.56 1.49
CA LYS A 96 -28.37 -14.64 1.84
C LYS A 96 -28.52 -14.89 3.35
N GLN A 97 -27.60 -14.40 4.19
CA GLN A 97 -27.67 -14.52 5.65
C GLN A 97 -28.29 -13.28 6.31
N LEU A 98 -28.55 -12.22 5.56
CA LEU A 98 -29.14 -10.97 6.05
C LEU A 98 -30.65 -10.88 5.83
N ALA A 99 -31.21 -11.79 5.03
CA ALA A 99 -32.65 -11.93 4.77
C ALA A 99 -33.19 -13.14 5.54
#